data_AF-A0A962MH30-F1
#
_entry.id   AF-A0A962MH30-F1
#
_cell.length_a   1.000
_cell.length_b   1.000
_cell.length_c   1.000
_cell.angle_alpha   90.00
_cell.angle_beta   90.00
_cell.angle_gamma   90.00
#
_symmetry.space_group_name_H-M   'P 1'
#
loop_
_entity.id
_entity.type
_entity.pdbx_description
1 polymer ?
#
loop_
_entity_poly.entity_id
_entity_poly.type
_entity_poly.pdbx_seq_one_letter_code
_entity_poly.pdbx_strand_id
1 'polypeptide(L)'
;MTPVMAADALPNLTIAYFNGPCPDGWDNTAMASAAGRTLLPTPRGGGAGGFIGDALSSQETPSHTHATASGSITSPAKEFILIDGCCNDNLGHSGTHGMTGFTETGNSGFPYIQYNACLKNAAPSTGKIPSGLLTFSLVQCAGSFSAYNAASGRFIVGLNPNGQPAATFGGANLQPSEVRTHSHDMGGSLDFPEHDIAGGSGCCAHDYAASGSHGFSGSTGVDTNASKYDAAVQAPYYTAFLCEA
;
A
#
# COMPACT_ATOMS: atom_id res chain seq x y z
N MET A 1 37.18 -7.43 -25.62
CA MET A 1 37.31 -7.20 -24.16
C MET A 1 36.82 -8.44 -23.47
N THR A 2 37.68 -9.12 -22.73
CA THR A 2 37.30 -10.29 -21.93
C THR A 2 36.46 -9.80 -20.76
N PRO A 3 35.24 -10.32 -20.55
CA PRO A 3 34.43 -9.95 -19.40
C PRO A 3 35.21 -10.24 -18.12
N VAL A 4 35.40 -9.22 -17.27
CA VAL A 4 35.96 -9.41 -15.94
C VAL A 4 34.82 -9.99 -15.12
N MET A 5 34.84 -11.30 -14.88
CA MET A 5 33.95 -11.96 -13.93
C MET A 5 33.89 -11.12 -12.65
N ALA A 6 32.70 -10.94 -12.07
CA ALA A 6 32.59 -10.34 -10.75
C ALA A 6 33.37 -11.20 -9.76
N ALA A 7 34.62 -10.80 -9.48
CA ALA A 7 35.50 -11.41 -8.50
C ALA A 7 35.05 -10.96 -7.11
N ASP A 8 33.81 -11.31 -6.76
CA ASP A 8 33.24 -11.02 -5.46
C ASP A 8 33.18 -12.30 -4.60
N ALA A 9 33.24 -12.12 -3.29
CA ALA A 9 33.31 -13.21 -2.32
C ALA A 9 31.93 -13.76 -1.92
N LEU A 10 30.83 -13.25 -2.49
CA LEU A 10 29.49 -13.66 -2.10
C LEU A 10 29.24 -15.13 -2.48
N PRO A 11 28.56 -15.91 -1.63
CA PRO A 11 28.22 -17.30 -1.94
C PRO A 11 27.34 -17.41 -3.19
N ASN A 12 27.37 -18.58 -3.82
CA ASN A 12 26.38 -18.93 -4.84
C ASN A 12 24.95 -18.81 -4.27
N LEU A 13 23.98 -18.46 -5.10
CA LEU A 13 22.57 -18.23 -4.75
C LEU A 13 22.30 -16.97 -3.91
N THR A 14 23.30 -16.10 -3.76
CA THR A 14 23.10 -14.75 -3.21
C THR A 14 22.31 -13.91 -4.19
N ILE A 15 21.30 -13.17 -3.71
CA ILE A 15 20.56 -12.18 -4.48
C ILE A 15 20.97 -10.78 -4.04
N ALA A 16 21.30 -9.93 -5.00
CA ALA A 16 21.59 -8.52 -4.80
C ALA A 16 20.92 -7.64 -5.87
N TYR A 17 20.81 -6.35 -5.57
CA TYR A 17 20.25 -5.34 -6.47
C TYR A 17 21.36 -4.64 -7.26
N PHE A 18 21.15 -4.50 -8.57
CA PHE A 18 22.06 -3.81 -9.48
C PHE A 18 21.37 -2.70 -10.26
N ASN A 19 22.07 -1.58 -10.44
CA ASN A 19 21.64 -0.49 -11.32
C ASN A 19 22.07 -0.79 -12.75
N GLY A 20 21.21 -1.46 -13.50
CA GLY A 20 21.51 -1.95 -14.85
C GLY A 20 21.57 -3.49 -14.91
N PRO A 21 22.11 -4.06 -16.01
CA PRO A 21 22.16 -5.50 -16.21
C PRO A 21 22.93 -6.24 -15.10
N CYS A 22 22.64 -7.54 -14.93
CA CYS A 22 23.42 -8.37 -14.03
C CYS A 22 24.87 -8.48 -14.51
N PRO A 23 25.87 -8.31 -13.62
CA PRO A 23 27.27 -8.44 -13.99
C PRO A 23 27.65 -9.90 -14.25
N ASP A 24 28.82 -10.12 -14.83
CA ASP A 24 29.32 -11.48 -15.10
C ASP A 24 29.41 -12.33 -13.83
N GLY A 25 28.87 -13.55 -13.88
CA GLY A 25 28.73 -14.44 -12.72
C GLY A 25 27.43 -14.23 -11.92
N TRP A 26 26.56 -13.37 -12.43
CA TRP A 26 25.21 -13.11 -11.93
C TRP A 26 24.21 -13.20 -13.08
N ASP A 27 22.99 -13.67 -12.81
CA ASP A 27 21.89 -13.65 -13.78
C ASP A 27 20.55 -13.31 -13.10
N ASN A 28 19.55 -12.94 -13.89
CA ASN A 28 18.18 -12.70 -13.42
C ASN A 28 17.18 -13.75 -13.94
N THR A 29 17.65 -14.80 -14.62
CA THR A 29 16.76 -15.81 -15.23
C THR A 29 16.01 -16.57 -14.14
N ALA A 30 16.74 -17.00 -13.10
CA ALA A 30 16.15 -17.65 -11.93
C ALA A 30 15.28 -16.70 -11.08
N MET A 31 15.39 -15.39 -11.33
CA MET A 31 14.65 -14.32 -10.64
C MET A 31 13.53 -13.72 -11.49
N ALA A 32 13.15 -14.35 -12.61
CA ALA A 32 12.15 -13.80 -13.54
C ALA A 32 10.79 -13.52 -12.86
N SER A 33 10.39 -14.33 -11.88
CA SER A 33 9.15 -14.11 -11.10
C SER A 33 9.26 -12.96 -10.08
N ALA A 34 10.46 -12.52 -9.74
CA ALA A 34 10.70 -11.35 -8.89
C ALA A 34 10.75 -10.04 -9.69
N ALA A 35 10.86 -10.08 -11.02
CA ALA A 35 10.84 -8.89 -11.86
C ALA A 35 9.52 -8.12 -11.66
N GLY A 36 9.61 -6.79 -11.48
CA GLY A 36 8.44 -5.96 -11.18
C GLY A 36 7.91 -6.09 -9.75
N ARG A 37 8.65 -6.74 -8.85
CA ARG A 37 8.27 -6.97 -7.44
C ARG A 37 9.38 -6.57 -6.49
N THR A 38 8.99 -6.17 -5.28
CA THR A 38 9.92 -5.88 -4.18
C THR A 38 10.36 -7.18 -3.52
N LEU A 39 11.63 -7.36 -3.16
CA LEU A 39 12.02 -8.53 -2.37
C LEU A 39 11.58 -8.30 -0.92
N LEU A 40 10.87 -9.28 -0.39
CA LEU A 40 10.40 -9.31 0.99
C LEU A 40 11.13 -10.43 1.74
N PRO A 41 11.76 -10.15 2.89
CA PRO A 41 12.26 -11.17 3.79
C PRO A 41 11.13 -12.15 4.13
N THR A 42 11.36 -13.44 3.87
CA THR A 42 10.36 -14.49 4.06
C THR A 42 9.66 -14.35 5.43
N PRO A 43 8.31 -14.26 5.46
CA PRO A 43 7.54 -14.32 6.70
C PRO A 43 7.87 -15.57 7.51
N ARG A 44 7.76 -15.50 8.85
CA ARG A 44 7.98 -16.70 9.69
C ARG A 44 7.00 -17.81 9.28
N GLY A 45 7.52 -19.02 9.07
CA GLY A 45 6.74 -20.15 8.57
C GLY A 45 6.46 -20.15 7.07
N GLY A 46 6.91 -19.12 6.33
CA GLY A 46 6.87 -19.08 4.87
C GLY A 46 8.11 -19.70 4.23
N GLY A 47 8.04 -19.94 2.92
CA GLY A 47 9.18 -20.31 2.08
C GLY A 47 9.62 -19.14 1.20
N ALA A 48 10.85 -19.21 0.66
CA ALA A 48 11.28 -18.33 -0.43
C ALA A 48 10.61 -18.76 -1.74
N GLY A 49 10.50 -17.82 -2.69
CA GLY A 49 9.93 -18.08 -4.01
C GLY A 49 8.44 -17.79 -4.14
N GLY A 50 7.73 -17.59 -3.03
CA GLY A 50 6.34 -17.15 -3.03
C GLY A 50 6.22 -15.67 -3.40
N PHE A 51 5.15 -15.28 -4.08
CA PHE A 51 4.88 -13.89 -4.42
C PHE A 51 3.39 -13.56 -4.27
N ILE A 52 3.10 -12.28 -4.08
CA ILE A 52 1.74 -11.71 -4.07
C ILE A 52 1.73 -10.47 -4.95
N GLY A 53 0.61 -10.25 -5.63
CA GLY A 53 0.40 -9.12 -6.53
C GLY A 53 0.93 -9.37 -7.94
N ASP A 54 0.32 -8.66 -8.89
CA ASP A 54 0.76 -8.64 -10.28
C ASP A 54 2.05 -7.81 -10.39
N ALA A 55 2.92 -8.15 -11.35
CA ALA A 55 4.22 -7.50 -11.48
C ALA A 55 4.06 -6.12 -12.09
N LEU A 56 4.78 -5.13 -11.56
CA LEU A 56 4.85 -3.81 -12.15
C LEU A 56 5.73 -3.83 -13.40
N SER A 57 5.29 -3.12 -14.42
CA SER A 57 6.12 -2.81 -15.58
C SER A 57 7.23 -1.81 -15.22
N SER A 58 8.20 -1.64 -16.11
CA SER A 58 9.24 -0.61 -15.94
C SER A 58 8.59 0.76 -15.79
N GLN A 59 8.95 1.47 -14.70
CA GLN A 59 8.45 2.80 -14.34
C GLN A 59 6.91 2.90 -14.18
N GLU A 60 6.21 1.77 -14.05
CA GLU A 60 4.78 1.78 -13.79
C GLU A 60 4.47 2.36 -12.41
N THR A 61 3.66 3.41 -12.36
CA THR A 61 3.25 3.98 -11.07
C THR A 61 2.19 3.08 -10.44
N PRO A 62 2.42 2.54 -9.22
CA PRO A 62 1.43 1.73 -8.54
C PRO A 62 0.12 2.49 -8.32
N SER A 63 -1.01 1.83 -8.61
CA SER A 63 -2.36 2.39 -8.46
C SER A 63 -3.32 1.42 -7.75
N HIS A 64 -4.32 1.95 -7.05
CA HIS A 64 -5.33 1.19 -6.29
C HIS A 64 -6.65 1.93 -6.30
N THR A 65 -7.71 1.20 -5.98
CA THR A 65 -9.06 1.73 -5.82
C THR A 65 -9.77 0.96 -4.72
N HIS A 66 -10.80 1.55 -4.15
CA HIS A 66 -11.75 0.92 -3.24
C HIS A 66 -13.07 0.63 -3.96
N ALA A 67 -13.69 -0.51 -3.65
CA ALA A 67 -14.95 -0.89 -4.27
C ALA A 67 -16.10 0.05 -3.87
N THR A 68 -16.04 0.58 -2.66
CA THR A 68 -17.14 1.36 -2.10
C THR A 68 -16.63 2.52 -1.28
N ALA A 69 -17.45 3.56 -1.22
CA ALA A 69 -17.32 4.66 -0.28
C ALA A 69 -18.67 4.82 0.41
N SER A 70 -18.69 4.84 1.74
CA SER A 70 -19.94 4.97 2.51
C SER A 70 -19.77 5.94 3.66
N GLY A 71 -20.79 6.75 3.91
CA GLY A 71 -20.75 7.74 4.97
C GLY A 71 -22.13 8.26 5.33
N SER A 72 -22.14 9.33 6.10
CA SER A 72 -23.38 10.00 6.48
C SER A 72 -23.17 11.50 6.61
N ILE A 73 -24.23 12.24 6.31
CA ILE A 73 -24.35 13.67 6.58
C ILE A 73 -25.56 13.89 7.47
N THR A 74 -25.42 14.78 8.46
CA THR A 74 -26.54 15.14 9.35
C THR A 74 -26.90 16.60 9.14
N SER A 75 -28.12 16.86 8.69
CA SER A 75 -28.67 18.21 8.58
C SER A 75 -29.54 18.54 9.81
N PRO A 76 -29.31 19.67 10.49
CA PRO A 76 -30.17 20.13 11.58
C PRO A 76 -31.60 20.39 11.12
N ALA A 77 -32.56 20.21 12.04
CA ALA A 77 -33.95 20.56 11.82
C ALA A 77 -34.17 22.08 11.88
N LYS A 78 -35.04 22.58 11.02
CA LYS A 78 -35.55 23.96 11.00
C LYS A 78 -37.07 23.93 10.99
N GLU A 79 -37.69 24.80 11.79
CA GLU A 79 -39.14 24.84 11.99
C GLU A 79 -39.75 26.16 11.52
N PHE A 80 -40.98 26.12 11.00
CA PHE A 80 -41.71 27.27 10.47
C PHE A 80 -43.16 27.35 10.98
N ILE A 81 -43.68 28.56 11.23
CA ILE A 81 -45.04 28.81 11.76
C ILE A 81 -46.11 28.78 10.67
N LEU A 82 -45.76 29.14 9.43
CA LEU A 82 -46.74 29.50 8.38
C LEU A 82 -46.65 28.67 7.10
N ILE A 83 -45.95 27.53 7.14
CA ILE A 83 -46.02 26.58 6.02
C ILE A 83 -47.30 25.76 6.20
N ASP A 84 -48.40 26.29 5.67
CA ASP A 84 -49.67 25.57 5.53
C ASP A 84 -50.05 25.55 4.04
N GLY A 85 -50.51 24.40 3.54
CA GLY A 85 -50.87 24.19 2.13
C GLY A 85 -50.11 23.07 1.40
N CYS A 86 -50.52 22.81 0.17
CA CYS A 86 -49.87 21.85 -0.73
C CYS A 86 -48.62 22.44 -1.40
N CYS A 87 -47.84 21.59 -2.08
CA CYS A 87 -46.69 21.96 -2.94
C CYS A 87 -45.37 22.33 -2.24
N ASN A 88 -45.16 21.88 -0.99
CA ASN A 88 -43.88 21.93 -0.27
C ASN A 88 -43.14 20.58 -0.25
N ASP A 89 -43.47 19.71 -1.19
CA ASP A 89 -42.97 18.32 -1.33
C ASP A 89 -41.53 18.22 -1.84
N ASN A 90 -40.93 19.33 -2.25
CA ASN A 90 -39.56 19.38 -2.80
C ASN A 90 -38.52 19.90 -1.79
N LEU A 91 -38.89 20.10 -0.52
CA LEU A 91 -37.96 20.55 0.52
C LEU A 91 -37.19 19.36 1.13
N GLY A 92 -35.92 19.59 1.45
CA GLY A 92 -35.08 18.58 2.09
C GLY A 92 -35.55 18.26 3.52
N HIS A 93 -35.48 16.99 3.90
CA HIS A 93 -35.78 16.53 5.26
C HIS A 93 -34.55 16.63 6.16
N SER A 94 -34.70 17.11 7.38
CA SER A 94 -33.62 17.11 8.37
C SER A 94 -33.29 15.71 8.87
N GLY A 95 -32.12 15.53 9.45
CA GLY A 95 -31.68 14.27 10.04
C GLY A 95 -30.45 13.70 9.36
N THR A 96 -30.15 12.44 9.68
CA THR A 96 -28.99 11.73 9.15
C THR A 96 -29.33 11.02 7.85
N HIS A 97 -28.63 11.38 6.79
CA HIS A 97 -28.74 10.79 5.46
C HIS A 97 -27.51 9.94 5.18
N GLY A 98 -27.74 8.68 4.81
CA GLY A 98 -26.67 7.79 4.36
C GLY A 98 -26.21 8.17 2.96
N MET A 99 -24.90 8.06 2.73
CA MET A 99 -24.26 8.29 1.44
C MET A 99 -23.53 7.02 1.01
N THR A 100 -23.65 6.65 -0.25
CA THR A 100 -22.86 5.56 -0.86
C THR A 100 -22.35 5.99 -2.22
N GLY A 101 -21.16 5.55 -2.58
CA GLY A 101 -20.54 5.79 -3.87
C GLY A 101 -19.40 4.83 -4.15
N PHE A 102 -18.62 5.16 -5.16
CA PHE A 102 -17.43 4.44 -5.60
C PHE A 102 -16.23 5.38 -5.54
N THR A 103 -15.03 4.85 -5.36
CA THR A 103 -13.80 5.65 -5.48
C THR A 103 -13.21 5.53 -6.87
N GLU A 104 -12.54 6.58 -7.32
CA GLU A 104 -11.69 6.50 -8.51
C GLU A 104 -10.33 5.88 -8.18
N THR A 105 -9.64 5.38 -9.21
CA THR A 105 -8.29 4.86 -9.07
C THR A 105 -7.32 5.98 -8.66
N GLY A 106 -6.66 5.80 -7.52
CA GLY A 106 -5.60 6.68 -7.04
C GLY A 106 -4.20 6.09 -7.31
N ASN A 107 -3.23 6.98 -7.52
CA ASN A 107 -1.82 6.62 -7.47
C ASN A 107 -1.18 7.26 -6.24
N SER A 108 -0.19 6.59 -5.67
CA SER A 108 0.48 7.08 -4.46
C SER A 108 1.48 8.21 -4.74
N GLY A 109 1.91 8.36 -6.00
CA GLY A 109 2.92 9.32 -6.41
C GLY A 109 4.28 9.15 -5.72
N PHE A 110 4.50 8.04 -5.00
CA PHE A 110 5.75 7.83 -4.27
C PHE A 110 6.90 7.63 -5.26
N PRO A 111 7.99 8.42 -5.14
CA PRO A 111 9.17 8.20 -5.95
C PRO A 111 9.80 6.87 -5.55
N TYR A 112 10.14 6.05 -6.55
CA TYR A 112 10.86 4.80 -6.35
C TYR A 112 11.96 4.64 -7.41
N ILE A 113 12.98 3.85 -7.07
CA ILE A 113 14.07 3.49 -7.98
C ILE A 113 13.92 2.00 -8.32
N GLN A 114 14.10 1.65 -9.59
CA GLN A 114 14.09 0.26 -10.03
C GLN A 114 15.52 -0.26 -10.16
N TYR A 115 15.77 -1.39 -9.50
CA TYR A 115 17.00 -2.15 -9.64
C TYR A 115 16.69 -3.54 -10.16
N ASN A 116 17.65 -4.15 -10.86
CA ASN A 116 17.55 -5.55 -11.22
C ASN A 116 17.95 -6.42 -10.03
N ALA A 117 17.08 -7.34 -9.65
CA ALA A 117 17.43 -8.42 -8.73
C ALA A 117 18.20 -9.49 -9.50
N CYS A 118 19.47 -9.68 -9.15
CA CYS A 118 20.35 -10.66 -9.78
C CYS A 118 20.73 -11.73 -8.76
N LEU A 119 20.69 -12.98 -9.18
CA LEU A 119 21.14 -14.15 -8.46
C LEU A 119 22.58 -14.48 -8.89
N LYS A 120 23.46 -14.65 -7.91
CA LYS A 120 24.80 -15.14 -8.15
C LYS A 120 24.76 -16.61 -8.56
N ASN A 121 25.40 -16.93 -9.67
CA ASN A 121 25.52 -18.30 -10.20
C ASN A 121 26.99 -18.78 -10.27
N ALA A 122 27.95 -17.86 -10.24
CA ALA A 122 29.37 -18.19 -10.23
C ALA A 122 29.86 -18.61 -8.84
N ALA A 123 30.93 -19.39 -8.80
CA ALA A 123 31.62 -19.73 -7.56
C ALA A 123 32.16 -18.46 -6.86
N PRO A 124 32.15 -18.40 -5.51
CA PRO A 124 32.74 -17.30 -4.79
C PRO A 124 34.24 -17.20 -5.07
N SER A 125 34.73 -15.97 -5.25
CA SER A 125 36.16 -15.71 -5.31
C SER A 125 36.76 -15.61 -3.90
N THR A 126 38.09 -15.65 -3.80
CA THR A 126 38.77 -15.42 -2.52
C THR A 126 38.63 -13.95 -2.12
N GLY A 127 38.04 -13.69 -0.96
CA GLY A 127 37.88 -12.33 -0.44
C GLY A 127 37.22 -12.32 0.94
N LYS A 128 37.05 -11.13 1.50
CA LYS A 128 36.35 -10.93 2.78
C LYS A 128 34.97 -10.35 2.52
N ILE A 129 33.98 -10.89 3.20
CA ILE A 129 32.63 -10.34 3.23
C ILE A 129 32.56 -9.38 4.41
N PRO A 130 32.11 -8.12 4.23
CA PRO A 130 31.91 -7.20 5.33
C PRO A 130 30.92 -7.75 6.35
N SER A 131 31.24 -7.65 7.64
CA SER A 131 30.30 -7.99 8.71
C SER A 131 29.12 -7.04 8.72
N GLY A 132 27.93 -7.58 9.00
CA GLY A 132 26.65 -6.84 8.96
C GLY A 132 26.11 -6.62 7.55
N LEU A 133 26.73 -7.21 6.51
CA LEU A 133 26.19 -7.15 5.16
C LEU A 133 24.88 -7.94 5.11
N LEU A 134 23.80 -7.27 4.71
CA LEU A 134 22.51 -7.90 4.44
C LEU A 134 22.35 -8.21 2.95
N THR A 135 21.92 -9.44 2.65
CA THR A 135 21.65 -9.89 1.28
C THR A 135 20.49 -10.88 1.26
N PHE A 136 19.89 -11.10 0.09
CA PHE A 136 18.83 -12.10 -0.05
C PHE A 136 19.39 -13.46 -0.55
N SER A 137 18.64 -14.54 -0.37
CA SER A 137 18.92 -15.88 -0.90
C SER A 137 17.62 -16.63 -1.21
N LEU A 138 17.62 -17.47 -2.25
CA LEU A 138 16.46 -18.28 -2.64
C LEU A 138 16.31 -19.59 -1.85
N VAL A 139 17.39 -20.11 -1.28
CA VAL A 139 17.38 -21.47 -0.69
C VAL A 139 17.59 -21.43 0.81
N GLN A 140 18.71 -20.83 1.24
CA GLN A 140 19.09 -20.64 2.63
C GLN A 140 20.30 -19.71 2.70
N CYS A 141 20.60 -19.20 3.88
CA CYS A 141 21.86 -18.50 4.11
C CYS A 141 23.03 -19.49 4.04
N ALA A 142 24.13 -19.09 3.39
CA ALA A 142 25.27 -19.97 3.11
C ALA A 142 26.58 -19.30 3.50
N GLY A 143 27.63 -20.10 3.72
CA GLY A 143 28.95 -19.58 4.10
C GLY A 143 28.93 -18.96 5.48
N SER A 144 29.42 -17.71 5.59
CA SER A 144 29.43 -16.95 6.84
C SER A 144 28.09 -16.30 7.19
N PHE A 145 27.09 -16.38 6.30
CA PHE A 145 25.80 -15.74 6.54
C PHE A 145 24.87 -16.56 7.45
N SER A 146 24.08 -15.85 8.25
CA SER A 146 23.00 -16.40 9.08
C SER A 146 21.65 -15.74 8.76
N ALA A 147 20.54 -16.42 9.07
CA ALA A 147 19.21 -15.90 8.78
C ALA A 147 18.86 -14.68 9.65
N TYR A 148 18.51 -13.56 9.02
CA TYR A 148 18.13 -12.32 9.70
C TYR A 148 16.61 -12.26 9.93
N ASN A 149 16.15 -12.97 10.96
CA ASN A 149 14.72 -13.14 11.26
C ASN A 149 14.03 -11.90 11.87
N ALA A 150 14.79 -10.84 12.20
CA ALA A 150 14.22 -9.60 12.73
C ALA A 150 13.40 -8.83 11.68
N ALA A 151 13.69 -9.02 10.38
CA ALA A 151 12.98 -8.38 9.28
C ALA A 151 11.90 -9.28 8.62
N SER A 152 11.65 -10.49 9.13
CA SER A 152 10.69 -11.43 8.53
C SER A 152 9.31 -10.79 8.31
N GLY A 153 8.83 -10.80 7.05
CA GLY A 153 7.56 -10.19 6.67
C GLY A 153 7.53 -8.66 6.75
N ARG A 154 8.69 -7.99 6.73
CA ARG A 154 8.80 -6.53 6.73
C ARG A 154 9.58 -6.03 5.52
N PHE A 155 9.11 -4.96 4.90
CA PHE A 155 9.88 -4.28 3.85
C PHE A 155 11.13 -3.64 4.45
N ILE A 156 12.25 -3.74 3.74
CA ILE A 156 13.50 -3.08 4.11
C ILE A 156 13.49 -1.71 3.46
N VAL A 157 13.75 -0.66 4.24
CA VAL A 157 13.86 0.71 3.73
C VAL A 157 15.25 1.26 4.00
N GLY A 158 15.67 2.21 3.16
CA GLY A 158 16.92 2.93 3.36
C GLY A 158 16.91 3.69 4.69
N LEU A 159 18.04 3.66 5.39
CA LEU A 159 18.20 4.42 6.63
C LEU A 159 18.41 5.90 6.31
N ASN A 160 17.62 6.79 6.91
CA ASN A 160 17.92 8.22 6.88
C ASN A 160 19.19 8.52 7.70
N PRO A 161 19.88 9.65 7.50
CA PRO A 161 21.16 9.93 8.16
C PRO A 161 21.16 9.83 9.71
N ASN A 162 20.00 10.00 10.34
CA ASN A 162 19.82 9.91 11.79
C ASN A 162 18.97 8.70 12.23
N GLY A 163 18.76 7.75 11.33
CA GLY A 163 17.96 6.57 11.60
C GLY A 163 18.68 5.58 12.51
N GLN A 164 17.89 4.84 13.27
CA GLN A 164 18.39 3.71 14.05
C GLN A 164 18.32 2.45 13.19
N PRO A 165 19.45 1.76 12.92
CA PRO A 165 19.43 0.48 12.23
C PRO A 165 18.48 -0.51 12.92
N ALA A 166 17.82 -1.35 12.13
CA ALA A 166 16.83 -2.33 12.60
C ALA A 166 15.60 -1.76 13.33
N ALA A 167 15.44 -0.43 13.41
CA ALA A 167 14.20 0.16 13.88
C ALA A 167 13.03 -0.29 12.98
N THR A 168 11.90 -0.55 13.61
CA THR A 168 10.67 -0.95 12.91
C THR A 168 9.64 0.15 13.05
N PHE A 169 8.86 0.36 11.99
CA PHE A 169 7.71 1.25 11.99
C PHE A 169 6.61 0.64 11.11
N GLY A 170 5.42 1.23 11.15
CA GLY A 170 4.24 0.71 10.47
C GLY A 170 3.55 -0.40 11.26
N GLY A 171 2.73 -1.19 10.58
CA GLY A 171 1.90 -2.23 11.18
C GLY A 171 2.65 -3.53 11.53
N ALA A 172 1.85 -4.58 11.77
CA ALA A 172 2.33 -5.93 11.98
C ALA A 172 3.13 -6.44 10.76
N ASN A 173 4.00 -7.43 10.98
CA ASN A 173 4.67 -8.11 9.87
C ASN A 173 3.66 -8.90 9.01
N LEU A 174 3.93 -9.02 7.73
CA LEU A 174 3.15 -9.87 6.81
C LEU A 174 3.27 -11.33 7.23
N GLN A 175 2.15 -12.05 7.17
CA GLN A 175 2.08 -13.50 7.26
C GLN A 175 2.28 -14.15 5.88
N PRO A 176 2.64 -15.44 5.82
CA PRO A 176 2.69 -16.16 4.56
C PRO A 176 1.37 -16.01 3.78
N SER A 177 1.48 -15.63 2.51
CA SER A 177 0.33 -15.44 1.59
C SER A 177 -0.70 -14.40 2.03
N GLU A 178 -0.36 -13.49 2.96
CA GLU A 178 -1.26 -12.44 3.41
C GLU A 178 -1.49 -11.40 2.30
N VAL A 179 -2.77 -11.12 2.01
CA VAL A 179 -3.20 -9.93 1.28
C VAL A 179 -3.69 -8.92 2.30
N ARG A 180 -2.90 -7.89 2.57
CA ARG A 180 -3.21 -6.90 3.60
C ARG A 180 -4.07 -5.77 3.08
N THR A 181 -5.34 -5.75 3.46
CA THR A 181 -6.28 -4.70 3.06
C THR A 181 -6.19 -3.45 3.93
N HIS A 182 -6.74 -2.33 3.44
CA HIS A 182 -6.88 -1.10 4.20
C HIS A 182 -8.13 -0.30 3.79
N SER A 183 -8.45 0.73 4.57
CA SER A 183 -9.49 1.70 4.26
C SER A 183 -8.97 3.11 4.54
N HIS A 184 -9.65 4.09 3.97
CA HIS A 184 -9.42 5.49 4.25
C HIS A 184 -10.65 6.09 4.91
N ASP A 185 -10.42 6.91 5.94
CA ASP A 185 -11.43 7.84 6.41
C ASP A 185 -11.61 8.93 5.35
N MET A 186 -12.86 9.27 5.08
CA MET A 186 -13.22 10.37 4.19
C MET A 186 -14.12 11.35 4.91
N GLY A 187 -14.02 12.62 4.54
CA GLY A 187 -14.87 13.66 5.08
C GLY A 187 -14.77 14.93 4.27
N GLY A 188 -15.74 15.80 4.48
CA GLY A 188 -15.84 17.06 3.76
C GLY A 188 -17.09 17.80 4.18
N SER A 189 -17.53 18.71 3.32
CA SER A 189 -18.79 19.43 3.53
C SER A 189 -19.61 19.47 2.25
N LEU A 190 -20.93 19.45 2.42
CA LEU A 190 -21.90 19.67 1.35
C LEU A 190 -22.72 20.91 1.69
N ASP A 191 -22.87 21.79 0.70
CA ASP A 191 -23.72 22.97 0.83
C ASP A 191 -25.16 22.64 0.49
N PHE A 192 -26.05 22.91 1.43
CA PHE A 192 -27.49 22.72 1.26
C PHE A 192 -28.07 24.07 0.84
N PRO A 193 -28.69 24.15 -0.36
CA PRO A 193 -29.17 25.41 -0.88
C PRO A 193 -30.25 26.02 0.02
N GLU A 194 -30.29 27.35 0.03
CA GLU A 194 -31.41 28.06 0.63
C GLU A 194 -32.63 27.94 -0.27
N HIS A 195 -33.79 27.75 0.36
CA HIS A 195 -35.08 27.89 -0.29
C HIS A 195 -35.82 29.04 0.39
N ASP A 196 -36.34 29.97 -0.41
CA ASP A 196 -37.07 31.14 0.06
C ASP A 196 -38.45 30.74 0.61
N ILE A 197 -38.44 30.19 1.82
CA ILE A 197 -39.66 29.96 2.57
C ILE A 197 -40.05 31.28 3.24
N ALA A 198 -41.02 31.97 2.66
CA ALA A 198 -41.60 33.17 3.26
C ALA A 198 -42.49 32.81 4.46
N GLY A 199 -42.03 33.12 5.68
CA GLY A 199 -42.80 32.90 6.91
C GLY A 199 -41.98 33.12 8.18
N GLY A 200 -42.65 33.21 9.33
CA GLY A 200 -41.97 33.25 10.64
C GLY A 200 -41.49 31.85 11.07
N SER A 201 -40.38 31.77 11.82
CA SER A 201 -39.88 30.52 12.43
C SER A 201 -40.72 30.08 13.63
N GLY A 202 -41.03 28.78 13.80
CA GLY A 202 -41.79 28.25 14.95
C GLY A 202 -42.53 26.91 14.71
N CYS A 203 -43.47 26.53 15.58
CA CYS A 203 -43.69 25.12 15.99
C CYS A 203 -44.55 24.21 15.09
N CYS A 204 -45.17 24.68 14.01
CA CYS A 204 -46.25 23.93 13.36
C CYS A 204 -45.80 23.10 12.15
N ALA A 205 -44.69 23.47 11.52
CA ALA A 205 -44.10 22.74 10.41
C ALA A 205 -42.65 22.37 10.76
N HIS A 206 -42.36 21.07 10.84
CA HIS A 206 -41.12 20.50 11.37
C HIS A 206 -40.39 19.64 10.33
N ASP A 207 -39.18 19.21 10.70
CA ASP A 207 -38.31 18.29 9.95
C ASP A 207 -37.75 18.82 8.62
N TYR A 208 -37.66 20.14 8.43
CA TYR A 208 -36.97 20.70 7.28
C TYR A 208 -35.46 20.75 7.52
N ALA A 209 -34.68 20.35 6.53
CA ALA A 209 -33.23 20.49 6.58
C ALA A 209 -32.84 21.97 6.60
N ALA A 210 -31.95 22.33 7.53
CA ALA A 210 -31.30 23.64 7.51
C ALA A 210 -30.44 23.79 6.24
N SER A 211 -30.46 24.98 5.63
CA SER A 211 -29.52 25.36 4.58
C SER A 211 -28.11 25.61 5.15
N GLY A 212 -27.13 25.76 4.26
CA GLY A 212 -25.74 26.04 4.61
C GLY A 212 -24.81 24.83 4.49
N SER A 213 -23.58 25.01 4.96
CA SER A 213 -22.50 24.02 4.83
C SER A 213 -22.57 22.99 5.94
N HIS A 214 -22.80 21.73 5.59
CA HIS A 214 -22.92 20.62 6.56
C HIS A 214 -21.78 19.63 6.35
N GLY A 215 -21.12 19.24 7.44
CA GLY A 215 -20.05 18.26 7.41
C GLY A 215 -20.57 16.85 7.16
N PHE A 216 -19.84 16.07 6.38
CA PHE A 216 -20.05 14.62 6.27
C PHE A 216 -18.78 13.87 6.63
N SER A 217 -18.96 12.64 7.08
CA SER A 217 -17.87 11.70 7.35
C SER A 217 -18.23 10.32 6.83
N GLY A 218 -17.22 9.53 6.48
CA GLY A 218 -17.40 8.17 6.02
C GLY A 218 -16.07 7.43 5.93
N SER A 219 -16.11 6.27 5.30
CA SER A 219 -14.93 5.47 5.01
C SER A 219 -15.03 4.81 3.65
N THR A 220 -13.89 4.47 3.08
CA THR A 220 -13.82 3.56 1.93
C THR A 220 -13.92 2.11 2.40
N GLY A 221 -14.62 1.29 1.64
CA GLY A 221 -14.73 -0.14 1.86
C GLY A 221 -13.67 -0.89 1.06
N VAL A 222 -13.21 -2.00 1.61
CA VAL A 222 -12.24 -2.84 0.92
C VAL A 222 -12.87 -3.46 -0.32
N ASP A 223 -12.17 -3.42 -1.45
CA ASP A 223 -12.57 -4.26 -2.57
C ASP A 223 -12.05 -5.66 -2.31
N THR A 224 -12.93 -6.65 -2.10
CA THR A 224 -12.52 -8.06 -1.97
C THR A 224 -12.70 -8.86 -3.27
N ASN A 225 -13.30 -8.27 -4.30
CA ASN A 225 -13.64 -8.92 -5.58
C ASN A 225 -12.71 -8.47 -6.72
N ALA A 226 -12.23 -7.23 -6.71
CA ALA A 226 -11.15 -6.70 -7.57
C ALA A 226 -9.80 -6.55 -6.82
N SER A 227 -9.70 -7.17 -5.63
CA SER A 227 -8.62 -7.04 -4.63
C SER A 227 -7.25 -7.60 -5.03
N LYS A 228 -6.86 -7.58 -6.29
CA LYS A 228 -5.44 -7.72 -6.62
C LYS A 228 -4.62 -6.52 -6.13
N TYR A 229 -5.28 -5.40 -5.79
CA TYR A 229 -4.61 -4.10 -5.55
C TYR A 229 -5.09 -3.28 -4.36
N ASP A 230 -6.12 -3.69 -3.59
CA ASP A 230 -6.42 -3.07 -2.29
C ASP A 230 -5.50 -3.62 -1.22
N ALA A 231 -4.19 -3.57 -1.49
CA ALA A 231 -3.19 -3.73 -0.47
C ALA A 231 -2.65 -2.35 -0.15
N ALA A 232 -2.57 -1.99 1.13
CA ALA A 232 -2.03 -0.71 1.63
C ALA A 232 -0.62 -0.36 1.09
N VAL A 233 0.03 -1.32 0.45
CA VAL A 233 1.37 -1.20 -0.07
C VAL A 233 1.42 -1.16 -1.60
N GLN A 234 0.41 -1.67 -2.33
CA GLN A 234 0.47 -1.94 -3.78
C GLN A 234 1.83 -2.46 -4.28
N ALA A 235 2.62 -3.04 -3.36
CA ALA A 235 4.01 -3.37 -3.59
C ALA A 235 3.98 -4.86 -3.78
N PRO A 236 3.75 -5.34 -5.02
CA PRO A 236 3.82 -6.75 -5.27
C PRO A 236 5.19 -7.21 -4.81
N TYR A 237 5.22 -8.33 -4.12
CA TYR A 237 6.43 -8.78 -3.45
C TYR A 237 6.76 -10.19 -3.84
N TYR A 238 8.04 -10.49 -3.76
CA TYR A 238 8.62 -11.80 -3.94
C TYR A 238 9.42 -12.15 -2.69
N THR A 239 9.18 -13.31 -2.11
CA THR A 239 9.79 -13.73 -0.85
C THR A 239 11.16 -14.35 -1.08
N ALA A 240 12.13 -13.93 -0.28
CA ALA A 240 13.47 -14.51 -0.25
C ALA A 240 14.02 -14.46 1.19
N PHE A 241 14.93 -15.37 1.53
CA PHE A 241 15.57 -15.36 2.83
C PHE A 241 16.49 -14.16 2.94
N LEU A 242 16.33 -13.36 3.98
CA LEU A 242 17.29 -12.30 4.30
C LEU A 242 18.40 -12.87 5.17
N CYS A 243 19.63 -12.60 4.79
CA CYS A 243 20.84 -13.18 5.34
C CYS A 243 21.80 -12.06 5.76
N GLU A 244 22.43 -12.22 6.93
CA GLU A 244 23.43 -11.29 7.48
C GLU A 244 24.79 -11.99 7.64
N ALA A 245 25.87 -11.33 7.20
CA ALA A 245 27.26 -11.82 7.29
C ALA A 245 27.96 -11.48 8.61
#